data_AF-A0ABC9GBX3-F1
#
_entry.id   AF-A0ABC9GBX3-F1
#
_cell.length_a   1.000
_cell.length_b   1.000
_cell.length_c   1.000
_cell.angle_alpha   90.00
_cell.angle_beta   90.00
_cell.angle_gamma   90.00
#
_symmetry.space_group_name_H-M   'P 1'
#
loop_
_entity.id
_entity.type
_entity.pdbx_description
1 polymer ?
#
loop_
_entity_poly.entity_id
_entity_poly.type
_entity_poly.pdbx_seq_one_letter_code
_entity_poly.pdbx_strand_id
1 'polypeptide(L)'
;MSPKRPPIPISMEKQGGGEIAAKRARRTSAADAAEDRLSALPDDILVLILLRLRTPKAARTSILARRWRCVWGLLPELRFASFPEPHGFCDALDAWAVPLGYLLVGGMGAAPAESLATWLPAVARRLFGKFVLVDKDPGTPAEGDSDEVEATERGALDLPYFEEATSISLDLGFIGLAVPPAGVFARLTELSLIGVRFDGPCDLGDAVSLPRCPCLQNLTVQNARGLENLIIHSDSLRLVLLKMVRGLQQLTIAAALLEKLCVVCCFFYEQAQHPVISISVPLLKVLKWADVYDPRSMHLGKMEHLRSLCTFYLVYGPESFAQNHTSDAHVAF
;
A
#
# COMPACT_ATOMS: atom_id res chain seq x y z
N MET A 1 37.37 -55.15 55.80
CA MET A 1 37.80 -54.54 57.06
C MET A 1 37.31 -53.09 57.11
N SER A 2 36.32 -52.82 57.95
CA SER A 2 36.05 -51.50 58.57
C SER A 2 37.28 -51.10 59.43
N PRO A 3 37.46 -49.83 59.91
CA PRO A 3 36.45 -48.90 60.48
C PRO A 3 36.70 -47.42 60.04
N LYS A 4 36.05 -46.34 60.50
CA LYS A 4 34.77 -45.94 61.13
C LYS A 4 34.68 -44.41 60.92
N ARG A 5 33.47 -43.85 60.75
CA ARG A 5 33.12 -42.40 60.85
C ARG A 5 33.04 -41.94 62.33
N PRO A 6 33.01 -40.63 62.69
CA PRO A 6 31.71 -39.89 62.79
C PRO A 6 31.87 -38.33 62.50
N PRO A 7 30.97 -37.39 62.90
CA PRO A 7 30.20 -36.54 61.95
C PRO A 7 30.20 -34.99 62.24
N ILE A 8 29.39 -34.27 61.45
CA ILE A 8 29.08 -32.80 61.40
C ILE A 8 28.48 -32.24 62.71
N PRO A 9 28.45 -30.90 62.89
CA PRO A 9 27.17 -30.26 63.23
C PRO A 9 26.82 -29.00 62.41
N ILE A 10 25.51 -28.87 62.21
CA ILE A 10 24.72 -27.76 61.67
C ILE A 10 24.39 -26.79 62.82
N SER A 11 24.36 -25.46 62.59
CA SER A 11 23.42 -24.47 63.18
C SER A 11 23.80 -23.05 62.72
N MET A 12 22.93 -22.36 61.99
CA MET A 12 21.92 -21.38 62.44
C MET A 12 22.34 -19.92 62.14
N GLU A 13 21.51 -19.32 61.29
CA GLU A 13 21.14 -17.90 61.17
C GLU A 13 21.67 -16.93 62.25
N LYS A 14 22.18 -15.76 61.81
CA LYS A 14 21.58 -14.50 62.24
C LYS A 14 21.93 -13.30 61.36
N GLN A 15 20.82 -12.70 60.94
CA GLN A 15 20.55 -11.40 60.35
C GLN A 15 21.20 -10.21 61.08
N GLY A 16 21.57 -9.19 60.30
CA GLY A 16 21.93 -7.83 60.73
C GLY A 16 22.63 -7.13 59.57
N GLY A 17 21.98 -6.25 58.82
CA GLY A 17 21.55 -4.93 59.27
C GLY A 17 22.50 -3.90 58.65
N GLY A 18 22.26 -3.51 57.39
CA GLY A 18 23.10 -2.59 56.62
C GLY A 18 22.27 -1.45 56.04
N GLU A 19 21.82 -0.55 56.91
CA GLU A 19 21.37 0.80 56.56
C GLU A 19 22.57 1.62 56.09
N ILE A 20 22.56 2.09 54.83
CA ILE A 20 23.26 3.32 54.46
C ILE A 20 22.40 4.12 53.49
N ALA A 21 21.33 4.71 54.04
CA ALA A 21 20.62 5.81 53.42
C ALA A 21 21.45 7.09 53.62
N ALA A 22 22.15 7.53 52.59
CA ALA A 22 22.79 8.85 52.55
C ALA A 22 22.23 9.67 51.37
N LYS A 23 21.13 10.37 51.66
CA LYS A 23 20.72 11.69 51.16
C LYS A 23 21.39 12.14 49.85
N ARG A 24 20.73 11.87 48.72
CA ARG A 24 20.93 12.64 47.49
C ARG A 24 20.25 14.00 47.68
N ALA A 25 21.03 15.00 48.10
CA ALA A 25 20.57 16.36 48.33
C ALA A 25 19.91 16.91 47.05
N ARG A 26 18.62 17.19 47.16
CA ARG A 26 17.81 17.90 46.17
C ARG A 26 18.29 19.35 46.12
N ARG A 27 19.22 19.67 45.20
CA ARG A 27 19.51 21.06 44.82
C ARG A 27 18.32 21.57 44.01
N THR A 28 17.36 22.19 44.68
CA THR A 28 16.44 23.13 44.04
C THR A 28 17.19 24.44 43.82
N SER A 29 17.89 24.55 42.68
CA SER A 29 18.28 25.87 42.16
C SER A 29 17.13 26.38 41.29
N ALA A 30 16.43 27.38 41.82
CA ALA A 30 15.34 28.10 41.18
C ALA A 30 15.83 29.04 40.06
N ALA A 31 16.49 28.50 39.04
CA ALA A 31 17.01 29.27 37.91
C ALA A 31 17.13 28.41 36.63
N ASP A 32 16.16 27.54 36.39
CA ASP A 32 16.03 26.83 35.11
C ASP A 32 14.57 26.47 34.80
N ALA A 33 13.65 27.37 35.14
CA ALA A 33 12.36 27.40 34.48
C ALA A 33 12.59 27.98 33.09
N ALA A 34 13.16 27.17 32.18
CA ALA A 34 12.98 27.40 30.77
C ALA A 34 11.46 27.48 30.55
N GLU A 35 10.94 28.70 30.46
CA GLU A 35 9.52 28.92 30.15
C GLU A 35 9.22 28.07 28.92
N ASP A 36 8.34 27.10 29.09
CA ASP A 36 7.86 26.26 27.99
C ASP A 36 6.92 27.09 27.12
N ARG A 37 7.50 28.05 26.39
CA ARG A 37 6.82 28.97 25.49
C ARG A 37 6.17 28.23 24.32
N LEU A 38 6.63 27.01 24.04
CA LEU A 38 6.04 26.11 23.06
C LEU A 38 4.71 25.52 23.57
N SER A 39 4.59 25.23 24.87
CA SER A 39 3.31 24.83 25.48
C SER A 39 2.29 25.96 25.63
N ALA A 40 2.71 27.23 25.50
CA ALA A 40 1.82 28.40 25.60
C ALA A 40 1.04 28.69 24.31
N LEU A 41 1.43 28.09 23.18
CA LEU A 41 0.73 28.26 21.90
C LEU A 41 -0.66 27.60 21.93
N PRO A 42 -1.67 28.12 21.20
CA PRO A 42 -2.95 27.45 21.05
C PRO A 42 -2.84 26.22 20.12
N ASP A 43 -3.75 25.26 20.26
CA ASP A 43 -3.61 23.92 19.66
C ASP A 43 -3.64 23.95 18.12
N ASP A 44 -4.36 24.90 17.52
CA ASP A 44 -4.39 25.14 16.08
C ASP A 44 -3.02 25.53 15.51
N ILE A 45 -2.28 26.40 16.20
CA ILE A 45 -0.91 26.79 15.82
C ILE A 45 0.04 25.59 15.99
N LEU A 46 -0.15 24.78 17.02
CA LEU A 46 0.64 23.57 17.24
C LEU A 46 0.40 22.51 16.14
N VAL A 47 -0.86 22.30 15.74
CA VAL A 47 -1.23 21.45 14.61
C VAL A 47 -0.58 21.97 13.32
N LEU A 48 -0.60 23.28 13.06
CA LEU A 48 0.04 23.86 11.88
C LEU A 48 1.55 23.66 11.87
N ILE A 49 2.23 23.82 13.02
CA ILE A 49 3.67 23.56 13.13
C ILE A 49 3.97 22.08 12.87
N LEU A 50 3.19 21.17 13.46
CA LEU A 50 3.38 19.73 13.31
C LEU A 50 3.06 19.24 11.88
N LEU A 51 2.04 19.80 11.20
CA LEU A 51 1.75 19.52 9.78
C LEU A 51 2.89 19.95 8.86
N ARG A 52 3.62 21.02 9.22
CA ARG A 52 4.79 21.49 8.46
C ARG A 52 6.04 20.64 8.72
N LEU A 53 6.06 19.84 9.80
CA LEU A 53 7.13 18.92 10.14
C LEU A 53 6.79 17.52 9.60
N ARG A 54 7.71 16.87 8.87
CA ARG A 54 7.51 15.45 8.49
C ARG A 54 7.25 14.63 9.76
N THR A 55 6.33 13.67 9.68
CA THR A 55 5.80 12.88 10.81
C THR A 55 6.85 12.38 11.81
N PRO A 56 8.05 11.89 11.43
CA PRO A 56 9.07 11.47 12.41
C PRO A 56 9.64 12.62 13.23
N LYS A 57 9.81 13.80 12.60
CA LYS A 57 10.26 15.01 13.28
C LYS A 57 9.17 15.54 14.20
N ALA A 58 7.94 15.52 13.71
CA ALA A 58 6.77 15.99 14.42
C ALA A 58 6.47 15.12 15.67
N ALA A 59 6.63 13.79 15.57
CA ALA A 59 6.59 12.87 16.73
C ALA A 59 7.76 13.09 17.70
N ARG A 60 8.97 13.39 17.22
CA ARG A 60 10.10 13.73 18.11
C ARG A 60 9.88 15.07 18.82
N THR A 61 9.33 16.06 18.13
CA THR A 61 8.99 17.36 18.73
C THR A 61 7.83 17.26 19.69
N SER A 62 6.90 16.32 19.50
CA SER A 62 5.78 16.13 20.41
C SER A 62 6.21 15.63 21.80
N ILE A 63 7.38 14.99 21.90
CA ILE A 63 7.95 14.51 23.18
C ILE A 63 8.42 15.67 24.06
N LEU A 64 8.73 16.83 23.48
CA LEU A 64 9.29 17.99 24.17
C LEU A 64 8.35 18.61 25.22
N ALA A 65 7.04 18.44 25.05
CA ALA A 65 6.03 18.95 25.98
C ALA A 65 4.84 18.01 26.10
N ARG A 66 4.28 17.85 27.31
CA ARG A 66 3.10 16.97 27.56
C ARG A 66 1.92 17.31 26.65
N ARG A 67 1.68 18.60 26.40
CA ARG A 67 0.58 19.08 25.56
C ARG A 67 0.79 18.72 24.08
N TRP A 68 2.01 18.81 23.58
CA TRP A 68 2.31 18.44 22.19
C TRP A 68 2.14 16.94 21.92
N ARG A 69 2.36 16.07 22.93
CA ARG A 69 2.03 14.63 22.84
C ARG A 69 0.54 14.40 22.58
N CYS A 70 -0.34 15.22 23.17
CA CYS A 70 -1.78 15.15 22.94
C CYS A 70 -2.18 15.75 21.59
N VAL A 71 -1.52 16.84 21.15
CA VAL A 71 -1.80 17.50 19.87
C VAL A 71 -1.37 16.66 18.67
N TRP A 72 -0.36 15.80 18.83
CA TRP A 72 0.02 14.79 17.83
C TRP A 72 -1.19 13.95 17.37
N GLY A 73 -2.05 13.54 18.31
CA GLY A 73 -3.27 12.75 18.04
C GLY A 73 -4.40 13.49 17.33
N LEU A 74 -4.22 14.78 17.05
CA LEU A 74 -5.18 15.62 16.32
C LEU A 74 -4.80 15.79 14.84
N LEU A 75 -3.65 15.25 14.42
CA LEU A 75 -3.21 15.40 13.04
C LEU A 75 -4.06 14.52 12.10
N PRO A 76 -4.64 15.10 11.03
CA PRO A 76 -5.36 14.34 10.03
C PRO A 76 -4.40 13.60 9.08
N GLU A 77 -3.09 13.89 9.12
CA GLU A 77 -2.09 13.30 8.24
C GLU A 77 -1.00 12.55 9.01
N LEU A 78 -0.79 11.29 8.66
CA LEU A 78 0.25 10.42 9.22
C LEU A 78 1.16 9.88 8.12
N ARG A 79 2.48 9.84 8.38
CA ARG A 79 3.48 9.32 7.43
C ARG A 79 4.57 8.52 8.14
N PHE A 80 4.62 7.23 7.93
CA PHE A 80 5.63 6.35 8.52
C PHE A 80 6.62 5.96 7.43
N ALA A 81 7.90 6.31 7.62
CA ALA A 81 8.97 5.95 6.68
C ALA A 81 9.39 4.49 6.81
N SER A 82 9.07 3.86 7.93
CA SER A 82 9.35 2.46 8.21
C SER A 82 8.06 1.78 8.66
N PHE A 83 7.96 0.48 8.39
CA PHE A 83 6.81 -0.30 8.77
C PHE A 83 6.61 -0.28 10.29
N PRO A 84 5.42 0.12 10.79
CA PRO A 84 5.19 0.26 12.22
C PRO A 84 5.04 -1.12 12.89
N GLU A 85 5.34 -1.17 14.18
CA GLU A 85 5.05 -2.36 14.99
C GLU A 85 3.52 -2.54 15.07
N PRO A 86 2.96 -3.72 14.71
CA PRO A 86 1.53 -3.85 14.43
C PRO A 86 0.62 -3.53 15.63
N HIS A 87 0.95 -4.01 16.83
CA HIS A 87 0.06 -3.89 17.98
C HIS A 87 0.04 -2.47 18.54
N GLY A 88 1.21 -1.87 18.75
CA GLY A 88 1.31 -0.49 19.20
C GLY A 88 0.73 0.49 18.18
N PHE A 89 0.73 0.15 16.89
CA PHE A 89 0.07 0.95 15.86
C PHE A 89 -1.45 0.86 15.94
N CYS A 90 -2.03 -0.32 16.17
CA CYS A 90 -3.47 -0.46 16.43
C CYS A 90 -3.90 0.38 17.64
N ASP A 91 -3.21 0.26 18.77
CA ASP A 91 -3.52 1.01 19.98
C ASP A 91 -3.44 2.53 19.73
N ALA A 92 -2.44 2.98 18.97
CA ALA A 92 -2.31 4.38 18.59
C ALA A 92 -3.44 4.85 17.66
N LEU A 93 -3.86 4.03 16.70
CA LEU A 93 -4.99 4.31 15.82
C LEU A 93 -6.30 4.35 16.60
N ASP A 94 -6.54 3.41 17.50
CA ASP A 94 -7.75 3.36 18.33
C ASP A 94 -7.81 4.52 19.33
N ALA A 95 -6.66 4.98 19.84
CA ALA A 95 -6.58 6.20 20.66
C ALA A 95 -6.68 7.50 19.84
N TRP A 96 -6.67 7.44 18.51
CA TRP A 96 -6.66 8.62 17.65
C TRP A 96 -8.01 9.35 17.69
N ALA A 97 -7.99 10.66 17.95
CA ALA A 97 -9.22 11.41 18.26
C ALA A 97 -9.96 11.92 17.01
N VAL A 98 -9.29 12.01 15.86
CA VAL A 98 -9.79 12.66 14.64
C VAL A 98 -9.81 11.66 13.47
N PRO A 99 -10.73 11.77 12.51
CA PRO A 99 -10.64 11.01 11.26
C PRO A 99 -9.32 11.26 10.51
N LEU A 100 -8.77 10.23 9.87
CA LEU A 100 -7.52 10.30 9.10
C LEU A 100 -7.79 10.73 7.66
N GLY A 101 -7.28 11.91 7.29
CA GLY A 101 -7.34 12.44 5.93
C GLY A 101 -6.19 11.93 5.06
N TYR A 102 -5.07 11.54 5.65
CA TYR A 102 -3.95 10.96 4.91
C TYR A 102 -3.17 9.97 5.78
N LEU A 103 -2.87 8.79 5.23
CA LEU A 103 -1.94 7.85 5.82
C LEU A 103 -0.96 7.36 4.76
N LEU A 104 0.34 7.51 5.03
CA LEU A 104 1.41 6.86 4.28
C LEU A 104 2.17 5.91 5.21
N VAL A 105 2.35 4.66 4.77
CA VAL A 105 3.20 3.67 5.44
C VAL A 105 4.19 3.14 4.42
N GLY A 106 5.48 3.32 4.66
CA GLY A 106 6.56 2.82 3.79
C GLY A 106 7.41 1.77 4.48
N GLY A 107 8.24 1.10 3.69
CA GLY A 107 9.26 0.17 4.20
C GLY A 107 8.69 -1.16 4.68
N MET A 108 7.64 -1.67 4.01
CA MET A 108 7.06 -2.99 4.25
C MET A 108 8.14 -4.09 4.17
N GLY A 109 9.07 -3.98 3.21
CA GLY A 109 10.27 -4.82 3.15
C GLY A 109 9.93 -6.31 2.98
N ALA A 110 10.07 -7.09 4.05
CA ALA A 110 9.72 -8.52 4.10
C ALA A 110 8.58 -8.83 5.07
N ALA A 111 7.80 -7.81 5.46
CA ALA A 111 6.73 -7.96 6.43
C ALA A 111 5.64 -8.92 5.92
N PRO A 112 5.14 -9.82 6.79
CA PRO A 112 4.12 -10.79 6.42
C PRO A 112 2.73 -10.16 6.34
N ALA A 113 1.82 -10.79 5.57
CA ALA A 113 0.42 -10.36 5.46
C ALA A 113 -0.29 -10.21 6.83
N GLU A 114 0.06 -11.05 7.80
CA GLU A 114 -0.50 -11.02 9.17
C GLU A 114 -0.32 -9.66 9.86
N SER A 115 0.82 -9.01 9.62
CA SER A 115 1.09 -7.69 10.19
C SER A 115 0.15 -6.63 9.63
N LEU A 116 -0.15 -6.68 8.32
CA LEU A 116 -1.14 -5.80 7.68
C LEU A 116 -2.55 -6.09 8.17
N ALA A 117 -2.92 -7.37 8.24
CA ALA A 117 -4.23 -7.81 8.69
C ALA A 117 -4.56 -7.34 10.11
N THR A 118 -3.54 -7.15 10.94
CA THR A 118 -3.70 -6.69 12.34
C THR A 118 -4.22 -5.25 12.43
N TRP A 119 -3.71 -4.31 11.60
CA TRP A 119 -4.01 -2.87 11.74
C TRP A 119 -4.82 -2.26 10.61
N LEU A 120 -4.89 -2.88 9.42
CA LEU A 120 -5.68 -2.38 8.30
C LEU A 120 -7.16 -2.16 8.65
N PRO A 121 -7.84 -3.05 9.41
CA PRO A 121 -9.22 -2.79 9.85
C PRO A 121 -9.35 -1.54 10.74
N ALA A 122 -8.34 -1.22 11.54
CA ALA A 122 -8.33 -0.01 12.36
C ALA A 122 -8.18 1.26 11.52
N VAL A 123 -7.36 1.21 10.45
CA VAL A 123 -7.25 2.30 9.48
C VAL A 123 -8.55 2.47 8.71
N ALA A 124 -9.15 1.37 8.24
CA ALA A 124 -10.37 1.40 7.45
C ALA A 124 -11.53 2.11 8.16
N ARG A 125 -11.66 1.93 9.48
CA ARG A 125 -12.66 2.61 10.32
C ARG A 125 -12.46 4.13 10.44
N ARG A 126 -11.26 4.63 10.20
CA ARG A 126 -10.87 6.02 10.51
C ARG A 126 -10.49 6.84 9.29
N LEU A 127 -10.15 6.18 8.20
CA LEU A 127 -9.70 6.82 6.97
C LEU A 127 -10.88 7.39 6.18
N PHE A 128 -10.86 8.70 5.96
CA PHE A 128 -11.81 9.38 5.06
C PHE A 128 -11.13 9.99 3.82
N GLY A 129 -9.80 9.97 3.77
CA GLY A 129 -9.03 10.58 2.69
C GLY A 129 -8.21 9.56 1.92
N LYS A 130 -6.89 9.77 1.88
CA LYS A 130 -5.97 8.98 1.06
C LYS A 130 -5.09 8.05 1.88
N PHE A 131 -4.99 6.80 1.45
CA PHE A 131 -4.10 5.80 2.03
C PHE A 131 -3.08 5.31 1.00
N VAL A 132 -1.80 5.30 1.42
CA VAL A 132 -0.66 4.87 0.60
C VAL A 132 0.19 3.90 1.41
N LEU A 133 0.34 2.68 0.90
CA LEU A 133 1.27 1.68 1.42
C LEU A 133 2.35 1.43 0.35
N VAL A 134 3.63 1.45 0.76
CA VAL A 134 4.79 1.31 -0.14
C VAL A 134 5.70 0.18 0.34
N ASP A 135 5.98 -0.81 -0.52
CA ASP A 135 6.85 -1.93 -0.16
C ASP A 135 8.33 -1.56 -0.21
N LYS A 136 8.76 -0.98 -1.34
CA LYS A 136 10.15 -0.53 -1.56
C LYS A 136 10.26 0.99 -1.58
N ASP A 137 11.25 1.52 -0.86
CA ASP A 137 11.54 2.95 -0.82
C ASP A 137 11.81 3.47 -2.25
N PRO A 138 11.17 4.54 -2.74
CA PRO A 138 11.30 5.03 -4.13
C PRO A 138 12.72 5.44 -4.57
N GLY A 139 13.73 5.28 -3.71
CA GLY A 139 15.13 5.61 -3.96
C GLY A 139 16.04 4.43 -4.33
N THR A 140 15.57 3.17 -4.27
CA THR A 140 16.34 2.03 -4.77
C THR A 140 16.00 1.79 -6.24
N PRO A 141 16.96 1.96 -7.18
CA PRO A 141 16.73 1.60 -8.57
C PRO A 141 16.36 0.12 -8.64
N ALA A 142 15.31 -0.20 -9.40
CA ALA A 142 15.09 -1.56 -9.85
C ALA A 142 16.26 -1.94 -10.75
N GLU A 143 17.33 -2.49 -10.15
CA GLU A 143 18.42 -3.07 -10.91
C GLU A 143 17.89 -4.31 -11.61
N GLY A 144 17.94 -4.26 -12.94
CA GLY A 144 17.97 -5.44 -13.78
C GLY A 144 16.62 -6.01 -14.16
N ASP A 145 16.51 -6.29 -15.45
CA ASP A 145 15.62 -7.28 -16.06
C ASP A 145 16.00 -8.69 -15.57
N SER A 146 16.07 -8.88 -14.25
CA SER A 146 16.35 -10.18 -13.65
C SER A 146 15.01 -10.90 -13.53
N ASP A 147 14.90 -12.06 -14.18
CA ASP A 147 13.89 -13.07 -13.90
C ASP A 147 13.62 -13.09 -12.39
N GLU A 148 12.47 -12.53 -12.01
CA GLU A 148 12.10 -12.34 -10.61
C GLU A 148 12.05 -13.71 -9.95
N VAL A 149 13.05 -13.97 -9.09
CA VAL A 149 13.06 -15.03 -8.07
C VAL A 149 11.63 -15.20 -7.58
N GLU A 150 11.08 -16.42 -7.65
CA GLU A 150 9.74 -16.74 -7.17
C GLU A 150 9.51 -16.02 -5.85
N ALA A 151 8.66 -14.99 -5.87
CA ALA A 151 8.37 -14.22 -4.67
C ALA A 151 7.85 -15.21 -3.64
N THR A 152 8.61 -15.36 -2.54
CA THR A 152 8.29 -16.30 -1.48
C THR A 152 6.87 -15.98 -1.02
N GLU A 153 5.97 -16.96 -0.97
CA GLU A 153 4.56 -16.72 -0.69
C GLU A 153 4.41 -15.98 0.65
N ARG A 154 3.97 -14.71 0.61
CA ARG A 154 3.93 -13.83 1.80
C ARG A 154 2.62 -13.90 2.59
N GLY A 155 1.88 -14.99 2.42
CA GLY A 155 0.52 -15.17 2.94
C GLY A 155 -0.53 -14.37 2.16
N ALA A 156 -1.78 -14.43 2.63
CA ALA A 156 -2.91 -13.73 2.04
C ALA A 156 -3.45 -12.65 3.00
N LEU A 157 -3.95 -11.57 2.42
CA LEU A 157 -4.51 -10.41 3.08
C LEU A 157 -5.94 -10.16 2.57
N ASP A 158 -6.89 -10.09 3.49
CA ASP A 158 -8.23 -9.61 3.21
C ASP A 158 -8.26 -8.08 3.23
N LEU A 159 -8.67 -7.46 2.13
CA LEU A 159 -8.74 -6.00 2.03
C LEU A 159 -9.97 -5.48 2.78
N PRO A 160 -9.87 -4.69 3.86
CA PRO A 160 -11.06 -4.16 4.52
C PRO A 160 -11.79 -3.11 3.67
N TYR A 161 -13.04 -2.84 4.03
CA TYR A 161 -13.83 -1.77 3.40
C TYR A 161 -13.48 -0.41 3.94
N PHE A 162 -13.06 0.48 3.03
CA PHE A 162 -12.80 1.87 3.33
C PHE A 162 -13.97 2.73 2.85
N GLU A 163 -15.04 2.77 3.64
CA GLU A 163 -16.32 3.41 3.27
C GLU A 163 -16.15 4.88 2.84
N GLU A 164 -15.37 5.64 3.61
CA GLU A 164 -15.19 7.07 3.42
C GLU A 164 -13.93 7.43 2.61
N ALA A 165 -13.08 6.47 2.27
CA ALA A 165 -11.82 6.76 1.61
C ALA A 165 -12.01 7.20 0.15
N THR A 166 -11.15 8.12 -0.27
CA THR A 166 -11.20 8.73 -1.60
C THR A 166 -10.12 8.19 -2.54
N SER A 167 -9.00 7.73 -1.99
CA SER A 167 -7.85 7.22 -2.76
C SER A 167 -7.12 6.15 -1.96
N ILE A 168 -6.88 4.99 -2.58
CA ILE A 168 -6.16 3.86 -1.98
C ILE A 168 -5.06 3.43 -2.95
N SER A 169 -3.82 3.40 -2.46
CA SER A 169 -2.67 2.91 -3.20
C SER A 169 -1.91 1.90 -2.35
N LEU A 170 -1.89 0.65 -2.78
CA LEU A 170 -1.26 -0.47 -2.06
C LEU A 170 -0.16 -1.08 -2.93
N ASP A 171 1.08 -0.96 -2.48
CA ASP A 171 2.20 -1.77 -2.96
C ASP A 171 2.44 -2.89 -1.94
N LEU A 172 2.15 -4.12 -2.35
CA LEU A 172 2.05 -5.27 -1.47
C LEU A 172 3.21 -6.27 -1.62
N GLY A 173 4.22 -5.99 -2.46
CA GLY A 173 5.40 -6.86 -2.58
C GLY A 173 5.09 -8.33 -2.89
N PHE A 174 4.02 -8.58 -3.65
CA PHE A 174 3.41 -9.86 -4.00
C PHE A 174 2.73 -10.64 -2.86
N ILE A 175 2.25 -9.95 -1.81
CA ILE A 175 1.31 -10.54 -0.86
C ILE A 175 0.00 -10.91 -1.59
N GLY A 176 -0.59 -12.05 -1.20
CA GLY A 176 -1.91 -12.48 -1.66
C GLY A 176 -2.98 -11.47 -1.24
N LEU A 177 -3.84 -11.04 -2.15
CA LEU A 177 -4.93 -10.10 -1.88
C LEU A 177 -6.27 -10.76 -2.19
N ALA A 178 -7.09 -10.89 -1.16
CA ALA A 178 -8.49 -11.22 -1.29
C ALA A 178 -9.31 -9.93 -1.23
N VAL A 179 -10.06 -9.67 -2.30
CA VAL A 179 -11.01 -8.56 -2.35
C VAL A 179 -12.32 -9.05 -1.74
N PRO A 180 -12.97 -8.32 -0.83
CA PRO A 180 -14.12 -8.88 -0.16
C PRO A 180 -15.32 -8.95 -1.12
N PRO A 181 -16.23 -9.91 -0.88
CA PRO A 181 -17.29 -10.22 -1.85
C PRO A 181 -18.44 -9.19 -1.85
N ALA A 182 -18.71 -8.52 -0.72
CA ALA A 182 -19.85 -7.60 -0.60
C ALA A 182 -19.52 -6.33 0.19
N GLY A 183 -19.85 -5.16 -0.35
CA GLY A 183 -19.60 -3.84 0.24
C GLY A 183 -19.32 -2.79 -0.84
N VAL A 184 -19.55 -1.51 -0.51
CA VAL A 184 -19.52 -0.39 -1.48
C VAL A 184 -18.45 0.62 -1.06
N PHE A 185 -17.52 0.90 -1.97
CA PHE A 185 -16.56 2.00 -1.84
C PHE A 185 -17.18 3.29 -2.36
N ALA A 186 -18.10 3.87 -1.57
CA ALA A 186 -18.99 4.93 -2.02
C ALA A 186 -18.25 6.19 -2.55
N ARG A 187 -17.08 6.50 -1.99
CA ARG A 187 -16.32 7.72 -2.29
C ARG A 187 -14.99 7.49 -2.99
N LEU A 188 -14.63 6.24 -3.27
CA LEU A 188 -13.33 5.89 -3.82
C LEU A 188 -13.24 6.37 -5.27
N THR A 189 -12.26 7.24 -5.53
CA THR A 189 -11.99 7.83 -6.85
C THR A 189 -10.74 7.26 -7.50
N GLU A 190 -9.82 6.73 -6.71
CA GLU A 190 -8.54 6.18 -7.16
C GLU A 190 -8.22 4.89 -6.42
N LEU A 191 -7.98 3.82 -7.17
CA LEU A 191 -7.48 2.55 -6.66
C LEU A 191 -6.21 2.17 -7.42
N SER A 192 -5.11 2.00 -6.70
CA SER A 192 -3.83 1.54 -7.24
C SER A 192 -3.36 0.30 -6.48
N LEU A 193 -3.19 -0.81 -7.20
CA LEU A 193 -2.71 -2.08 -6.69
C LEU A 193 -1.38 -2.40 -7.39
N ILE A 194 -0.30 -2.53 -6.63
CA ILE A 194 1.06 -2.73 -7.13
C ILE A 194 1.64 -3.96 -6.42
N GLY A 195 2.28 -4.87 -7.18
CA GLY A 195 2.93 -6.03 -6.58
C GLY A 195 1.91 -6.88 -5.82
N VAL A 196 0.88 -7.37 -6.50
CA VAL A 196 -0.24 -8.10 -5.86
C VAL A 196 -0.36 -9.50 -6.43
N ARG A 197 -0.60 -10.49 -5.57
CA ARG A 197 -0.99 -11.83 -6.00
C ARG A 197 -2.46 -12.06 -5.70
N PHE A 198 -3.23 -12.52 -6.67
CA PHE A 198 -4.63 -12.86 -6.48
C PHE A 198 -4.74 -14.37 -6.30
N ASP A 199 -4.93 -14.81 -5.05
CA ASP A 199 -4.99 -16.22 -4.68
C ASP A 199 -6.47 -16.67 -4.63
N GLY A 200 -6.96 -17.29 -5.70
CA GLY A 200 -8.35 -17.78 -5.84
C GLY A 200 -9.17 -17.03 -6.90
N PRO A 201 -10.47 -17.35 -7.11
CA PRO A 201 -11.34 -16.60 -8.00
C PRO A 201 -11.47 -15.17 -7.46
N CYS A 202 -10.66 -14.28 -8.01
CA CYS A 202 -10.61 -12.91 -7.57
C CYS A 202 -11.63 -12.07 -8.35
N ASP A 203 -12.67 -11.63 -7.65
CA ASP A 203 -13.71 -10.77 -8.21
C ASP A 203 -13.28 -9.29 -8.19
N LEU A 204 -12.00 -8.99 -8.49
CA LEU A 204 -11.53 -7.60 -8.59
C LEU A 204 -12.41 -6.81 -9.56
N GLY A 205 -12.81 -7.45 -10.67
CA GLY A 205 -13.76 -6.91 -11.63
C GLY A 205 -15.07 -6.46 -10.98
N ASP A 206 -15.70 -7.32 -10.19
CA ASP A 206 -16.95 -6.97 -9.49
C ASP A 206 -16.73 -5.87 -8.45
N ALA A 207 -15.58 -5.88 -7.77
CA ALA A 207 -15.24 -4.89 -6.76
C ALA A 207 -15.07 -3.48 -7.33
N VAL A 208 -14.47 -3.35 -8.50
CA VAL A 208 -14.25 -2.06 -9.18
C VAL A 208 -15.38 -1.67 -10.12
N SER A 209 -16.32 -2.58 -10.38
CA SER A 209 -17.51 -2.34 -11.17
C SER A 209 -18.65 -1.71 -10.36
N LEU A 210 -19.65 -1.22 -11.07
CA LEU A 210 -20.93 -0.87 -10.48
C LEU A 210 -21.66 -2.14 -9.98
N PRO A 211 -22.36 -2.07 -8.83
CA PRO A 211 -22.63 -0.87 -8.01
C PRO A 211 -21.57 -0.57 -6.93
N ARG A 212 -20.46 -1.31 -6.85
CA ARG A 212 -19.53 -1.27 -5.71
C ARG A 212 -18.59 -0.07 -5.69
N CYS A 213 -18.24 0.48 -6.85
CA CYS A 213 -17.34 1.64 -6.98
C CYS A 213 -17.97 2.75 -7.85
N PRO A 214 -19.02 3.45 -7.38
CA PRO A 214 -19.76 4.41 -8.20
C PRO A 214 -18.99 5.70 -8.55
N CYS A 215 -17.92 6.01 -7.81
CA CYS A 215 -17.13 7.22 -8.00
C CYS A 215 -15.73 6.96 -8.55
N LEU A 216 -15.38 5.71 -8.89
CA LEU A 216 -14.02 5.33 -9.25
C LEU A 216 -13.66 5.91 -10.62
N GLN A 217 -12.62 6.75 -10.66
CA GLN A 217 -12.14 7.44 -11.85
C GLN A 217 -10.85 6.82 -12.37
N ASN A 218 -9.96 6.41 -11.47
CA ASN A 218 -8.63 5.91 -11.81
C ASN A 218 -8.42 4.51 -11.22
N LEU A 219 -8.19 3.54 -12.10
CA LEU A 219 -7.77 2.20 -11.71
C LEU A 219 -6.36 1.92 -12.24
N THR A 220 -5.47 1.51 -11.35
CA THR A 220 -4.10 1.11 -11.66
C THR A 220 -3.83 -0.27 -11.08
N VAL A 221 -3.38 -1.21 -11.92
CA VAL A 221 -2.92 -2.54 -11.50
C VAL A 221 -1.55 -2.77 -12.13
N GLN A 222 -0.51 -2.91 -11.31
CA GLN A 222 0.87 -3.10 -11.77
C GLN A 222 1.53 -4.30 -11.11
N ASN A 223 2.34 -5.05 -11.87
CA ASN A 223 3.09 -6.20 -11.36
C ASN A 223 2.19 -7.17 -10.58
N ALA A 224 1.09 -7.60 -11.21
CA ALA A 224 0.13 -8.49 -10.57
C ALA A 224 0.21 -9.91 -11.11
N ARG A 225 -0.19 -10.91 -10.31
CA ARG A 225 -0.24 -12.33 -10.68
C ARG A 225 -1.58 -12.94 -10.25
N GLY A 226 -2.07 -13.95 -10.95
CA GLY A 226 -3.30 -14.69 -10.59
C GLY A 226 -4.61 -13.98 -10.94
N LEU A 227 -4.56 -12.85 -11.66
CA LEU A 227 -5.76 -12.18 -12.17
C LEU A 227 -6.08 -12.69 -13.57
N GLU A 228 -6.86 -13.77 -13.66
CA GLU A 228 -7.19 -14.39 -14.95
C GLU A 228 -8.27 -13.62 -15.72
N ASN A 229 -9.29 -13.14 -15.02
CA ASN A 229 -10.45 -12.50 -15.63
C ASN A 229 -10.69 -11.13 -15.01
N LEU A 230 -10.70 -10.09 -15.84
CA LEU A 230 -11.00 -8.73 -15.42
C LEU A 230 -12.16 -8.18 -16.24
N ILE A 231 -13.33 -8.13 -15.62
CA ILE A 231 -14.56 -7.61 -16.21
C ILE A 231 -14.94 -6.34 -15.47
N ILE A 232 -14.97 -5.21 -16.17
CA ILE A 232 -15.20 -3.89 -15.60
C ILE A 232 -16.39 -3.24 -16.29
N HIS A 233 -17.43 -2.94 -15.50
CA HIS A 233 -18.57 -2.12 -15.91
C HIS A 233 -18.61 -0.87 -15.03
N SER A 234 -18.40 0.30 -15.62
CA SER A 234 -18.33 1.55 -14.86
C SER A 234 -18.82 2.76 -15.65
N ASP A 235 -19.59 3.62 -14.99
CA ASP A 235 -20.03 4.90 -15.55
C ASP A 235 -19.16 6.09 -15.10
N SER A 236 -18.15 5.85 -14.26
CA SER A 236 -17.30 6.89 -13.66
C SER A 236 -15.82 6.82 -14.07
N LEU A 237 -15.36 5.66 -14.54
CA LEU A 237 -13.95 5.43 -14.87
C LEU A 237 -13.49 6.34 -16.02
N ARG A 238 -12.34 6.99 -15.81
CA ARG A 238 -11.67 7.89 -16.75
C ARG A 238 -10.31 7.37 -17.18
N LEU A 239 -9.62 6.64 -16.30
CA LEU A 239 -8.31 6.05 -16.55
C LEU A 239 -8.26 4.60 -16.05
N VAL A 240 -7.80 3.71 -16.91
CA VAL A 240 -7.40 2.34 -16.56
C VAL A 240 -5.96 2.11 -17.01
N LEU A 241 -5.10 1.70 -16.08
CA LEU A 241 -3.72 1.32 -16.34
C LEU A 241 -3.48 -0.10 -15.82
N LEU A 242 -3.26 -1.02 -16.76
CA LEU A 242 -2.83 -2.39 -16.49
C LEU A 242 -1.40 -2.54 -17.01
N LYS A 243 -0.48 -2.92 -16.13
CA LYS A 243 0.93 -3.10 -16.50
C LYS A 243 1.50 -4.35 -15.83
N MET A 244 2.14 -5.22 -16.59
CA MET A 244 2.80 -6.43 -16.08
C MET A 244 1.84 -7.29 -15.23
N VAL A 245 0.60 -7.47 -15.70
CA VAL A 245 -0.41 -8.33 -15.06
C VAL A 245 -0.29 -9.73 -15.66
N ARG A 246 0.37 -10.66 -14.97
CA ARG A 246 0.65 -12.01 -15.50
C ARG A 246 -0.54 -12.94 -15.31
N GLY A 247 -0.81 -13.76 -16.33
CA GLY A 247 -1.89 -14.75 -16.33
C GLY A 247 -3.26 -14.22 -16.75
N LEU A 248 -3.36 -12.97 -17.24
CA LEU A 248 -4.63 -12.41 -17.69
C LEU A 248 -5.11 -13.10 -18.99
N GLN A 249 -6.30 -13.69 -18.95
CA GLN A 249 -6.92 -14.40 -20.07
C GLN A 249 -8.11 -13.62 -20.65
N GLN A 250 -8.92 -12.99 -19.81
CA GLN A 250 -10.06 -12.18 -20.24
C GLN A 250 -9.96 -10.75 -19.75
N LEU A 251 -10.14 -9.80 -20.66
CA LEU A 251 -10.27 -8.38 -20.34
C LEU A 251 -11.54 -7.83 -21.00
N THR A 252 -12.55 -7.51 -20.20
CA THR A 252 -13.76 -6.85 -20.66
C THR A 252 -13.89 -5.50 -19.97
N ILE A 253 -13.93 -4.41 -20.75
CA ILE A 253 -14.11 -3.05 -20.21
C ILE A 253 -15.28 -2.40 -20.93
N ALA A 254 -16.35 -2.13 -20.19
CA ALA A 254 -17.49 -1.32 -20.62
C ALA A 254 -17.51 -0.04 -19.76
N ALA A 255 -16.97 1.05 -20.30
CA ALA A 255 -16.89 2.31 -19.59
C ALA A 255 -17.04 3.51 -20.54
N ALA A 256 -18.20 4.17 -20.47
CA ALA A 256 -18.56 5.22 -21.41
C ALA A 256 -17.69 6.48 -21.28
N LEU A 257 -17.27 6.81 -20.06
CA LEU A 257 -16.48 8.02 -19.75
C LEU A 257 -14.96 7.79 -19.78
N LEU A 258 -14.50 6.60 -20.18
CA LEU A 258 -13.07 6.27 -20.16
C LEU A 258 -12.32 7.11 -21.19
N GLU A 259 -11.34 7.89 -20.74
CA GLU A 259 -10.54 8.78 -21.59
C GLU A 259 -9.17 8.19 -21.92
N LYS A 260 -8.60 7.38 -21.01
CA LYS A 260 -7.26 6.80 -21.15
C LYS A 260 -7.25 5.33 -20.77
N LEU A 261 -6.77 4.49 -21.68
CA LEU A 261 -6.55 3.07 -21.45
C LEU A 261 -5.10 2.73 -21.76
N CYS A 262 -4.40 2.16 -20.78
CA CYS A 262 -3.03 1.69 -20.92
C CYS A 262 -2.99 0.20 -20.55
N VAL A 263 -2.59 -0.65 -21.49
CA VAL A 263 -2.36 -2.09 -21.29
C VAL A 263 -0.95 -2.40 -21.75
N VAL A 264 -0.11 -2.93 -20.86
CA VAL A 264 1.33 -3.11 -21.09
C VAL A 264 1.79 -4.46 -20.51
N CYS A 265 2.28 -5.37 -21.35
CA CYS A 265 2.84 -6.67 -20.94
C CYS A 265 1.93 -7.50 -20.00
N CYS A 266 0.62 -7.50 -20.24
CA CYS A 266 -0.39 -8.28 -19.51
C CYS A 266 -0.66 -9.65 -20.16
N PHE A 267 -0.62 -9.75 -21.49
CA PHE A 267 -0.86 -11.00 -22.24
C PHE A 267 0.42 -11.67 -22.73
N PHE A 268 1.58 -11.16 -22.33
CA PHE A 268 2.88 -11.54 -22.88
C PHE A 268 3.48 -12.82 -22.26
N TYR A 269 3.33 -13.02 -20.95
CA TYR A 269 4.18 -13.97 -20.19
C TYR A 269 3.68 -15.40 -20.13
N GLU A 270 2.36 -15.58 -20.02
CA GLU A 270 1.76 -16.91 -20.03
C GLU A 270 1.07 -17.05 -21.38
N GLN A 271 1.36 -18.14 -22.08
CA GLN A 271 0.82 -18.47 -23.40
C GLN A 271 -0.69 -18.74 -23.30
N ALA A 272 -1.47 -17.71 -22.96
CA ALA A 272 -2.91 -17.69 -23.10
C ALA A 272 -3.17 -17.98 -24.56
N GLN A 273 -3.59 -19.21 -24.87
CA GLN A 273 -3.64 -19.65 -26.26
C GLN A 273 -4.58 -18.76 -27.09
N HIS A 274 -5.58 -18.11 -26.44
CA HIS A 274 -6.50 -17.15 -27.05
C HIS A 274 -7.08 -16.17 -26.01
N PRO A 275 -6.48 -15.00 -25.74
CA PRO A 275 -7.03 -14.05 -24.76
C PRO A 275 -8.32 -13.39 -25.28
N VAL A 276 -9.38 -13.34 -24.46
CA VAL A 276 -10.66 -12.74 -24.84
C VAL A 276 -10.69 -11.28 -24.42
N ILE A 277 -10.62 -10.37 -25.40
CA ILE A 277 -10.55 -8.94 -25.13
C ILE A 277 -11.78 -8.26 -25.75
N SER A 278 -12.56 -7.56 -24.92
CA SER A 278 -13.76 -6.83 -25.33
C SER A 278 -13.78 -5.45 -24.70
N ILE A 279 -13.61 -4.41 -25.51
CA ILE A 279 -13.45 -3.04 -25.01
C ILE A 279 -14.49 -2.14 -25.67
N SER A 280 -15.42 -1.63 -24.88
CA SER A 280 -16.46 -0.67 -25.27
C SER A 280 -16.28 0.64 -24.51
N VAL A 281 -15.55 1.57 -25.14
CA VAL A 281 -15.06 2.84 -24.53
C VAL A 281 -15.19 3.99 -25.54
N PRO A 282 -16.41 4.49 -25.81
CA PRO A 282 -16.67 5.41 -26.92
C PRO A 282 -15.90 6.73 -26.82
N LEU A 283 -15.68 7.26 -25.61
CA LEU A 283 -15.01 8.55 -25.37
C LEU A 283 -13.48 8.46 -25.21
N LEU A 284 -12.88 7.32 -25.56
CA LEU A 284 -11.46 7.09 -25.40
C LEU A 284 -10.63 8.05 -26.24
N LYS A 285 -9.69 8.76 -25.61
CA LYS A 285 -8.79 9.72 -26.25
C LYS A 285 -7.39 9.16 -26.42
N VAL A 286 -6.93 8.34 -25.48
CA VAL A 286 -5.59 7.75 -25.47
C VAL A 286 -5.68 6.25 -25.28
N LEU A 287 -5.16 5.50 -26.24
CA LEU A 287 -4.96 4.06 -26.14
C LEU A 287 -3.46 3.77 -26.20
N LYS A 288 -2.91 3.25 -25.11
CA LYS A 288 -1.56 2.67 -25.08
C LYS A 288 -1.69 1.15 -24.99
N TRP A 289 -1.29 0.46 -26.05
CA TRP A 289 -1.33 -0.99 -26.15
C TRP A 289 0.07 -1.54 -26.42
N ALA A 290 0.78 -1.91 -25.37
CA ALA A 290 2.12 -2.48 -25.43
C ALA A 290 2.05 -3.97 -25.07
N ASP A 291 1.32 -4.74 -25.88
CA ASP A 291 1.00 -6.13 -25.59
C ASP A 291 0.78 -6.92 -26.88
N VAL A 292 0.61 -8.23 -26.75
CA VAL A 292 0.24 -9.11 -27.87
C VAL A 292 -1.10 -8.64 -28.46
N TYR A 293 -1.21 -8.65 -29.78
CA TYR A 293 -2.40 -8.22 -30.51
C TYR A 293 -2.82 -9.34 -31.48
N ASP A 294 -3.96 -9.98 -31.22
CA ASP A 294 -4.63 -10.89 -32.16
C ASP A 294 -6.00 -10.30 -32.57
N PRO A 295 -6.18 -9.90 -33.84
CA PRO A 295 -7.46 -9.41 -34.34
C PRO A 295 -8.65 -10.37 -34.14
N ARG A 296 -8.41 -11.68 -34.01
CA ARG A 296 -9.47 -12.67 -33.82
C ARG A 296 -10.02 -12.68 -32.40
N SER A 297 -9.20 -12.24 -31.44
CA SER A 297 -9.49 -12.32 -30.02
C SER A 297 -9.78 -10.92 -29.42
N MET A 298 -9.41 -9.87 -30.15
CA MET A 298 -9.57 -8.47 -29.74
C MET A 298 -10.76 -7.79 -30.41
N HIS A 299 -11.82 -7.57 -29.63
CA HIS A 299 -13.02 -6.83 -30.03
C HIS A 299 -12.97 -5.42 -29.48
N LEU A 300 -12.56 -4.48 -30.33
CA LEU A 300 -12.62 -3.06 -30.03
C LEU A 300 -13.94 -2.47 -30.55
N GLY A 301 -14.72 -1.85 -29.67
CA GLY A 301 -15.84 -1.01 -30.06
C GLY A 301 -15.38 0.22 -30.85
N LYS A 302 -16.35 1.00 -31.35
CA LYS A 302 -16.06 2.22 -32.12
C LYS A 302 -15.38 3.27 -31.23
N MET A 303 -14.18 3.73 -31.61
CA MET A 303 -13.38 4.71 -30.87
C MET A 303 -13.22 6.02 -31.66
N GLU A 304 -14.33 6.73 -31.93
CA GLU A 304 -14.33 7.92 -32.78
C GLU A 304 -13.55 9.11 -32.18
N HIS A 305 -13.32 9.10 -30.87
CA HIS A 305 -12.66 10.18 -30.13
C HIS A 305 -11.17 9.95 -29.88
N LEU A 306 -10.59 8.87 -30.44
CA LEU A 306 -9.20 8.50 -30.23
C LEU A 306 -8.26 9.53 -30.87
N ARG A 307 -7.38 10.12 -30.07
CA ARG A 307 -6.39 11.14 -30.48
C ARG A 307 -4.97 10.58 -30.52
N SER A 308 -4.69 9.60 -29.67
CA SER A 308 -3.36 9.02 -29.52
C SER A 308 -3.47 7.51 -29.43
N LEU A 309 -2.75 6.83 -30.31
CA LEU A 309 -2.52 5.40 -30.26
C LEU A 309 -1.01 5.15 -30.13
N CYS A 310 -0.62 4.50 -29.03
CA CYS A 310 0.76 4.10 -28.81
C CYS A 310 0.81 2.57 -28.77
N THR A 311 1.46 1.95 -29.74
CA THR A 311 1.62 0.50 -29.81
C THR A 311 3.10 0.13 -29.79
N PHE A 312 3.46 -0.87 -29.00
CA PHE A 312 4.81 -1.45 -29.04
C PHE A 312 4.75 -2.78 -29.76
N TYR A 313 5.53 -2.92 -30.83
CA TYR A 313 5.75 -4.20 -31.50
C TYR A 313 7.10 -4.73 -31.04
N LEU A 314 7.09 -5.81 -30.25
CA LEU A 314 8.29 -6.63 -30.07
C LEU A 314 8.44 -7.48 -31.34
N VAL A 315 9.22 -6.99 -32.30
CA VAL A 315 9.62 -7.80 -33.45
C VAL A 315 10.65 -8.81 -32.95
N TYR A 316 10.21 -10.03 -32.66
CA TYR A 316 11.14 -11.15 -32.47
C TYR A 316 11.72 -11.52 -33.83
N GLY A 317 12.93 -11.05 -34.12
CA GLY A 317 13.78 -11.65 -35.14
C GLY A 317 14.29 -13.03 -34.68
N PRO A 318 14.67 -13.95 -35.59
CA PRO A 318 15.30 -15.21 -35.23
C PRO A 318 16.52 -14.96 -34.32
N GLU A 319 16.78 -15.90 -33.39
CA GLU A 319 17.67 -15.80 -32.21
C GLU A 319 19.14 -15.35 -32.45
N SER A 320 19.52 -14.94 -33.65
CA SER A 320 20.87 -14.51 -34.03
C SER A 320 21.04 -13.00 -34.31
N PHE A 321 20.04 -12.15 -34.09
CA PHE A 321 20.16 -10.70 -34.35
C PHE A 321 20.50 -9.88 -33.09
N ALA A 322 21.74 -9.38 -33.01
CA ALA A 322 22.30 -8.62 -31.89
C ALA A 322 21.83 -7.14 -31.78
N GLN A 323 20.73 -6.74 -32.44
CA GLN A 323 20.22 -5.37 -32.42
C GLN A 323 18.69 -5.35 -32.38
N ASN A 324 18.11 -5.73 -31.24
CA ASN A 324 16.71 -5.45 -30.93
C ASN A 324 16.56 -3.95 -30.60
N HIS A 325 16.33 -3.12 -31.62
CA HIS A 325 16.02 -1.71 -31.42
C HIS A 325 14.55 -1.52 -31.08
N THR A 326 14.29 -0.92 -29.92
CA THR A 326 12.99 -0.40 -29.49
C THR A 326 12.53 0.67 -30.48
N SER A 327 11.46 0.37 -31.23
CA SER A 327 10.81 1.35 -32.11
C SER A 327 9.47 1.74 -31.49
N ASP A 328 9.40 2.98 -31.00
CA ASP A 328 8.19 3.58 -30.43
C ASP A 328 7.33 4.10 -31.60
N ALA A 329 6.23 3.41 -31.92
CA ALA A 329 5.30 3.85 -32.94
C ALA A 329 4.24 4.76 -32.31
N HIS A 330 4.50 6.07 -32.32
CA HIS A 330 3.51 7.08 -31.99
C HIS A 330 2.66 7.39 -33.23
N VAL A 331 1.40 6.94 -33.24
CA VAL A 331 0.41 7.37 -34.23
C VAL A 331 -0.49 8.42 -33.58
N ALA A 332 -0.27 9.68 -33.94
CA ALA A 332 -1.21 10.77 -33.65
C ALA A 332 -2.23 10.83 -34.79
N PHE A 333 -3.52 10.78 -34.44
CA PHE A 333 -4.64 10.97 -35.38
C PHE A 333 -5.06 12.44 -35.41
#